data_AF-A0A7J4FRE5-F1
#
_entry.id   AF-A0A7J4FRE5-F1
#
_cell.length_a   1.000
_cell.length_b   1.000
_cell.length_c   1.000
_cell.angle_alpha   90.00
_cell.angle_beta   90.00
_cell.angle_gamma   90.00
#
_symmetry.space_group_name_H-M   'P 1'
#
loop_
_entity.id
_entity.type
_entity.pdbx_description
1 polymer ?
#
loop_
_entity_poly.entity_id
_entity_poly.type
_entity_poly.pdbx_seq_one_letter_code
_entity_poly.pdbx_strand_id
1 'polypeptide(L)'
;METDFISRHKDSDTFIIRRSSFFDAPVHLKGNLIVGTSCNFWSDLATTGALKLGKGVAVKGSVRAESVIIGAHSVIEGDVKTEQDCTVLDGARIGGDIVAGGKIMLRPNIKAGIVDAMGNIEITGKSYVTELRAGAKIIATKHS
;
A
#
# COMPACT_ATOMS: atom_id res chain seq x y z
N MET A 1 -22.06 -13.05 12.51
CA MET A 1 -20.60 -13.14 12.72
C MET A 1 -20.13 -11.75 13.09
N GLU A 2 -19.96 -11.49 14.39
CA GLU A 2 -19.29 -10.28 14.86
C GLU A 2 -17.81 -10.41 14.50
N THR A 3 -17.35 -9.59 13.57
CA THR A 3 -15.92 -9.45 13.29
C THR A 3 -15.35 -8.43 14.26
N ASP A 4 -14.99 -8.87 15.47
CA ASP A 4 -14.42 -8.03 16.56
C ASP A 4 -13.21 -7.18 16.16
N PHE A 5 -12.63 -7.44 15.00
CA PHE A 5 -11.46 -6.76 14.46
C PHE A 5 -11.77 -5.60 13.52
N ILE A 6 -13.00 -5.50 13.00
CA ILE A 6 -13.38 -4.51 11.97
C ILE A 6 -14.49 -3.59 12.49
N SER A 7 -14.21 -2.31 12.64
CA SER A 7 -15.24 -1.29 12.91
C SER A 7 -15.51 -0.44 11.67
N ARG A 8 -16.79 -0.20 11.35
CA ARG A 8 -17.17 0.66 10.21
C ARG A 8 -17.66 2.02 10.70
N HIS A 9 -17.05 3.08 10.20
CA HIS A 9 -17.52 4.45 10.32
C HIS A 9 -18.45 4.76 9.14
N LYS A 10 -19.76 4.84 9.40
CA LYS A 10 -20.81 4.89 8.36
C LYS A 10 -20.77 6.16 7.53
N ASP A 11 -20.46 7.31 8.13
CA ASP A 11 -20.53 8.61 7.45
C ASP A 11 -19.42 8.81 6.40
N SER A 12 -18.28 8.14 6.57
CA SER A 12 -17.13 8.23 5.66
C SER A 12 -16.88 6.95 4.87
N ASP A 13 -17.83 6.01 4.96
CA ASP A 13 -17.74 4.64 4.43
C ASP A 13 -16.37 3.99 4.69
N THR A 14 -15.86 4.14 5.91
CA THR A 14 -14.51 3.72 6.27
C THR A 14 -14.53 2.53 7.20
N PHE A 15 -13.90 1.45 6.78
CA PHE A 15 -13.63 0.28 7.59
C PHE A 15 -12.29 0.46 8.30
N ILE A 16 -12.24 0.10 9.57
CA ILE A 16 -11.05 0.21 10.41
C ILE A 16 -10.77 -1.18 10.97
N ILE A 17 -9.65 -1.77 10.53
CA ILE A 17 -9.10 -3.00 11.09
C ILE A 17 -8.22 -2.62 12.28
N ARG A 18 -8.51 -3.19 13.45
CA ARG A 18 -7.72 -2.97 14.67
C ARG A 18 -6.29 -3.49 14.50
N ARG A 19 -5.35 -2.90 15.23
CA ARG A 19 -3.94 -3.34 15.28
C ARG A 19 -3.82 -4.83 15.65
N SER A 20 -2.76 -5.48 15.20
CA SER A 20 -2.47 -6.88 15.52
C SER A 20 -3.56 -7.87 15.13
N SER A 21 -4.35 -7.56 14.10
CA SER A 21 -5.37 -8.46 13.56
C SER A 21 -4.76 -9.42 12.54
N PHE A 22 -5.39 -10.58 12.39
CA PHE A 22 -4.98 -11.63 11.47
C PHE A 22 -6.13 -12.02 10.56
N PHE A 23 -5.86 -12.15 9.26
CA PHE A 23 -6.82 -12.58 8.24
C PHE A 23 -6.19 -13.65 7.37
N ASP A 24 -6.86 -14.81 7.27
CA ASP A 24 -6.49 -15.96 6.44
C ASP A 24 -7.20 -15.97 5.08
N ALA A 25 -8.40 -15.38 5.01
CA ALA A 25 -9.18 -15.25 3.80
C ALA A 25 -8.90 -13.92 3.05
N PRO A 26 -9.21 -13.86 1.73
CA PRO A 26 -9.19 -12.60 0.98
C PRO A 26 -10.12 -11.57 1.62
N VAL A 27 -9.62 -10.34 1.80
CA VAL A 27 -10.40 -9.24 2.38
C VAL A 27 -10.76 -8.27 1.26
N HIS A 28 -12.02 -8.32 0.83
CA HIS A 28 -12.57 -7.40 -0.17
C HIS A 28 -13.62 -6.50 0.49
N LEU A 29 -13.34 -5.20 0.56
CA LEU A 29 -14.24 -4.23 1.17
C LEU A 29 -14.66 -3.16 0.15
N LYS A 30 -15.92 -2.75 0.20
CA LYS A 30 -16.43 -1.65 -0.63
C LYS A 30 -16.45 -0.39 0.24
N GLY A 31 -15.47 0.47 0.05
CA GLY A 31 -15.28 1.70 0.83
C GLY A 31 -13.80 2.00 1.08
N ASN A 32 -13.56 2.90 2.03
CA ASN A 32 -12.21 3.21 2.53
C ASN A 32 -11.79 2.17 3.56
N LEU A 33 -10.50 1.84 3.63
CA LEU A 33 -9.96 0.88 4.60
C LEU A 33 -8.73 1.46 5.31
N ILE A 34 -8.79 1.48 6.64
CA ILE A 34 -7.66 1.81 7.51
C ILE A 34 -7.28 0.54 8.26
N VAL A 35 -6.03 0.12 8.12
CA VAL A 35 -5.47 -1.03 8.80
C VAL A 35 -4.56 -0.56 9.92
N GLY A 36 -4.79 -1.08 11.13
CA GLY A 36 -3.91 -0.85 12.27
C GLY A 36 -2.51 -1.38 12.05
N THR A 37 -1.62 -1.09 13.00
CA THR A 37 -0.22 -1.54 12.95
C THR A 37 -0.12 -3.05 13.15
N SER A 38 0.91 -3.67 12.56
CA SER A 38 1.27 -5.07 12.79
C SER A 38 0.16 -6.09 12.50
N CYS A 39 -0.69 -5.79 11.52
CA CYS A 39 -1.68 -6.74 11.01
C CYS A 39 -1.05 -7.69 9.98
N ASN A 40 -1.59 -8.91 9.89
CA ASN A 40 -1.14 -9.92 8.95
C ASN A 40 -2.29 -10.39 8.08
N PHE A 41 -2.11 -10.31 6.77
CA PHE A 41 -3.03 -10.83 5.76
C PHE A 41 -2.32 -11.95 5.01
N TRP A 42 -2.88 -13.16 5.06
CA TRP A 42 -2.36 -14.33 4.36
C TRP A 42 -2.91 -14.49 2.94
N SER A 43 -3.73 -13.54 2.50
CA SER A 43 -4.31 -13.51 1.17
C SER A 43 -4.31 -12.10 0.58
N ASP A 44 -5.03 -11.94 -0.53
CA ASP A 44 -5.20 -10.67 -1.22
C ASP A 44 -6.02 -9.68 -0.38
N LEU A 45 -5.67 -8.41 -0.52
CA LEU A 45 -6.38 -7.30 0.13
C LEU A 45 -6.86 -6.34 -0.95
N ALA A 46 -8.17 -6.19 -1.09
CA ALA A 46 -8.77 -5.27 -2.05
C ALA A 46 -9.77 -4.34 -1.38
N THR A 47 -9.76 -3.08 -1.76
CA THR A 47 -10.81 -2.13 -1.37
C THR A 47 -11.17 -1.23 -2.54
N THR A 48 -12.42 -0.77 -2.63
CA THR A 48 -12.83 0.10 -3.76
C THR A 48 -12.47 1.57 -3.56
N GLY A 49 -12.08 1.98 -2.35
CA GLY A 49 -11.70 3.36 -2.01
C GLY A 49 -10.24 3.48 -1.58
N ALA A 50 -9.95 4.41 -0.67
CA ALA A 50 -8.61 4.64 -0.15
C ALA A 50 -8.20 3.58 0.88
N LEU A 51 -7.01 3.00 0.71
CA LEU A 51 -6.38 2.04 1.62
C LEU A 51 -5.21 2.68 2.37
N LYS A 52 -5.23 2.60 3.70
CA LYS A 52 -4.12 3.03 4.55
C LYS A 52 -3.64 1.87 5.40
N LEU A 53 -2.42 1.40 5.13
CA LEU A 53 -1.78 0.38 5.94
C LEU A 53 -0.97 1.02 7.07
N GLY A 54 -1.18 0.54 8.29
CA GLY A 54 -0.35 0.89 9.43
C GLY A 54 1.10 0.40 9.28
N LYS A 55 1.95 0.82 10.22
CA LYS A 55 3.34 0.37 10.31
C LYS A 55 3.42 -1.16 10.49
N GLY A 56 4.34 -1.79 9.77
CA GLY A 56 4.69 -3.20 9.94
C GLY A 56 3.57 -4.17 9.60
N VAL A 57 2.68 -3.80 8.67
CA VAL A 57 1.64 -4.69 8.16
C VAL A 57 2.28 -5.67 7.16
N ALA A 58 1.90 -6.94 7.22
CA ALA A 58 2.31 -7.95 6.26
C ALA A 58 1.12 -8.40 5.40
N VAL A 59 1.28 -8.41 4.09
CA VAL A 59 0.32 -8.93 3.12
C VAL A 59 1.01 -9.97 2.25
N LYS A 60 0.56 -11.21 2.32
CA LYS A 60 1.10 -12.33 1.51
C LYS A 60 0.60 -12.31 0.06
N GLY A 61 -0.59 -11.76 -0.16
CA GLY A 61 -1.16 -11.59 -1.49
C GLY A 61 -0.81 -10.26 -2.15
N SER A 62 -1.63 -9.90 -3.13
CA SER A 62 -1.59 -8.61 -3.81
C SER A 62 -2.53 -7.59 -3.14
N VAL A 63 -2.23 -6.31 -3.34
CA VAL A 63 -3.02 -5.19 -2.83
C VAL A 63 -3.65 -4.44 -4.01
N ARG A 64 -4.97 -4.21 -3.93
CA ARG A 64 -5.72 -3.41 -4.92
C ARG A 64 -6.55 -2.34 -4.23
N ALA A 65 -6.41 -1.08 -4.62
CA ALA A 65 -7.27 -0.02 -4.11
C ALA A 65 -7.41 1.15 -5.10
N GLU A 66 -8.29 2.11 -4.81
CA GLU A 66 -8.34 3.36 -5.56
C GLU A 66 -7.05 4.16 -5.31
N SER A 67 -6.68 4.36 -4.05
CA SER A 67 -5.41 4.95 -3.62
C SER A 67 -4.84 4.16 -2.44
N VAL A 68 -3.50 4.10 -2.33
CA VAL A 68 -2.83 3.31 -1.27
C VAL A 68 -1.76 4.12 -0.57
N ILE A 69 -1.76 4.05 0.76
CA ILE A 69 -0.64 4.43 1.61
C ILE A 69 -0.11 3.18 2.32
N ILE A 70 1.10 2.75 1.98
CA ILE A 70 1.79 1.63 2.61
C ILE A 70 2.59 2.15 3.79
N GLY A 71 2.24 1.68 5.00
CA GLY A 71 2.93 2.03 6.23
C GLY A 71 4.42 1.63 6.25
N ALA A 72 5.18 2.31 7.10
CA ALA A 72 6.62 2.05 7.23
C ALA A 72 6.88 0.61 7.67
N HIS A 73 7.96 0.01 7.17
CA HIS A 73 8.36 -1.38 7.42
C HIS A 73 7.31 -2.45 7.08
N SER A 74 6.26 -2.10 6.33
CA SER A 74 5.29 -3.08 5.85
C SER A 74 5.88 -3.95 4.75
N VAL A 75 5.37 -5.18 4.64
CA VAL A 75 5.82 -6.16 3.66
C VAL A 75 4.62 -6.61 2.84
N ILE A 76 4.70 -6.48 1.52
CA ILE A 76 3.71 -6.99 0.58
C ILE A 76 4.45 -7.98 -0.31
N GLU A 77 4.07 -9.23 -0.34
CA GLU A 77 4.77 -10.24 -1.17
C GLU A 77 4.32 -10.21 -2.63
N GLY A 78 3.08 -9.82 -2.90
CA GLY A 78 2.53 -9.66 -4.24
C GLY A 78 2.69 -8.26 -4.83
N ASP A 79 1.83 -7.97 -5.82
CA ASP A 79 1.78 -6.69 -6.52
C ASP A 79 0.93 -5.67 -5.75
N VAL A 80 1.19 -4.39 -6.02
CA VAL A 80 0.36 -3.27 -5.58
C VAL A 80 -0.21 -2.57 -6.81
N LYS A 81 -1.54 -2.52 -6.93
CA LYS A 81 -2.22 -1.87 -8.05
C LYS A 81 -3.18 -0.80 -7.54
N THR A 82 -3.00 0.43 -8.02
CA THR A 82 -3.83 1.58 -7.66
C THR A 82 -4.35 2.31 -8.88
N GLU A 83 -5.60 2.77 -8.82
CA GLU A 83 -6.19 3.57 -9.89
C GLU A 83 -5.69 5.02 -9.85
N GLN A 84 -5.37 5.52 -8.66
CA GLN A 84 -4.85 6.86 -8.40
C GLN A 84 -3.44 6.75 -7.78
N ASP A 85 -3.15 7.58 -6.79
CA ASP A 85 -1.83 7.74 -6.19
C ASP A 85 -1.46 6.56 -5.26
N CYS A 86 -0.16 6.23 -5.23
CA CYS A 86 0.42 5.28 -4.31
C CYS A 86 1.57 5.93 -3.51
N THR A 87 1.50 5.86 -2.18
CA THR A 87 2.57 6.34 -1.29
C THR A 87 3.15 5.18 -0.50
N VAL A 88 4.47 5.02 -0.55
CA VAL A 88 5.19 3.96 0.16
C VAL A 88 6.11 4.59 1.19
N LEU A 89 5.86 4.30 2.47
CA LEU A 89 6.62 4.84 3.59
C LEU A 89 7.87 4.02 3.91
N ASP A 90 8.75 4.62 4.72
CA ASP A 90 10.12 4.21 4.96
C ASP A 90 10.31 2.70 5.22
N GLY A 91 11.29 2.11 4.54
CA GLY A 91 11.70 0.72 4.78
C GLY A 91 10.68 -0.36 4.40
N ALA A 92 9.60 -0.01 3.68
CA ALA A 92 8.65 -1.01 3.19
C ALA A 92 9.27 -1.88 2.08
N ARG A 93 8.76 -3.11 1.96
CA ARG A 93 9.20 -4.09 0.97
C ARG A 93 8.01 -4.60 0.18
N ILE A 94 8.08 -4.49 -1.13
CA ILE A 94 7.10 -5.02 -2.07
C ILE A 94 7.84 -6.09 -2.89
N GLY A 95 7.33 -7.32 -2.90
CA GLY A 95 7.92 -8.44 -3.60
C GLY A 95 7.65 -8.39 -5.10
N GLY A 96 6.49 -7.89 -5.49
CA GLY A 96 6.09 -7.67 -6.88
C GLY A 96 6.24 -6.23 -7.37
N ASP A 97 5.39 -5.89 -8.31
CA ASP A 97 5.40 -4.58 -8.99
C ASP A 97 4.42 -3.59 -8.32
N ILE A 98 4.71 -2.30 -8.47
CA ILE A 98 3.82 -1.20 -8.05
C ILE A 98 3.32 -0.52 -9.32
N VAL A 99 2.02 -0.58 -9.56
CA VAL A 99 1.37 0.08 -10.70
C VAL A 99 0.34 1.09 -10.18
N ALA A 100 0.46 2.34 -10.60
CA ALA A 100 -0.44 3.42 -10.21
C ALA A 100 -0.93 4.22 -11.43
N GLY A 101 -2.24 4.46 -11.52
CA GLY A 101 -2.80 5.40 -12.49
C GLY A 101 -2.53 6.87 -12.15
N GLY A 102 -2.07 7.16 -10.93
CA GLY A 102 -1.64 8.49 -10.48
C GLY A 102 -0.13 8.63 -10.31
N LYS A 103 0.28 9.38 -9.29
CA LYS A 103 1.69 9.54 -8.90
C LYS A 103 2.12 8.45 -7.92
N ILE A 104 3.41 8.12 -7.91
CA ILE A 104 4.01 7.23 -6.91
C ILE A 104 5.03 8.00 -6.09
N MET A 105 4.92 7.91 -4.76
CA MET A 105 5.89 8.48 -3.82
C MET A 105 6.59 7.36 -3.06
N LEU A 106 7.90 7.25 -3.21
CA LEU A 106 8.75 6.29 -2.51
C LEU A 106 9.61 7.03 -1.48
N ARG A 107 9.43 6.71 -0.20
CA ARG A 107 10.31 7.16 0.90
C ARG A 107 11.67 6.45 0.87
N PRO A 108 12.58 6.71 1.81
CA PRO A 108 13.84 5.99 1.88
C PRO A 108 13.68 4.50 2.20
N ASN A 109 14.65 3.72 1.73
CA ASN A 109 14.86 2.30 1.97
C ASN A 109 13.75 1.38 1.45
N ILE A 110 13.06 1.77 0.37
CA ILE A 110 12.05 0.92 -0.26
C ILE A 110 12.72 -0.17 -1.09
N LYS A 111 12.12 -1.35 -1.12
CA LYS A 111 12.43 -2.41 -2.09
C LYS A 111 11.17 -2.74 -2.88
N ALA A 112 11.24 -2.76 -4.20
CA ALA A 112 10.14 -3.15 -5.07
C ALA A 112 10.67 -3.72 -6.40
N GLY A 113 9.82 -4.39 -7.17
CA GLY A 113 10.09 -4.77 -8.55
C GLY A 113 10.07 -3.56 -9.48
N ILE A 114 9.19 -3.60 -10.48
CA ILE A 114 8.92 -2.47 -11.38
C ILE A 114 7.99 -1.48 -10.68
N VAL A 115 8.28 -0.20 -10.82
CA VAL A 115 7.39 0.88 -10.37
C VAL A 115 6.91 1.65 -11.59
N ASP A 116 5.64 1.48 -11.92
CA ASP A 116 4.97 2.05 -13.09
C ASP A 116 3.89 3.04 -12.65
N ALA A 117 4.07 4.31 -13.00
CA ALA A 117 3.13 5.39 -12.70
C ALA A 117 2.73 6.09 -13.98
N MET A 118 1.44 6.30 -14.21
CA MET A 118 0.99 7.17 -15.30
C MET A 118 1.38 8.65 -15.04
N GLY A 119 1.49 9.03 -13.76
CA GLY A 119 1.90 10.36 -13.33
C GLY A 119 3.41 10.50 -13.04
N ASN A 120 3.73 11.23 -11.98
CA ASN A 120 5.10 11.41 -11.52
C ASN A 120 5.53 10.25 -10.61
N ILE A 121 6.82 9.92 -10.62
CA ILE A 121 7.46 9.10 -9.59
C ILE A 121 8.39 10.00 -8.78
N GLU A 122 8.14 10.11 -7.48
CA GLU A 122 8.97 10.84 -6.54
C GLU A 122 9.70 9.86 -5.62
N ILE A 123 11.03 9.95 -5.56
CA ILE A 123 11.87 9.08 -4.73
C ILE A 123 12.67 9.95 -3.78
N THR A 124 12.53 9.69 -2.49
CA THR A 124 13.30 10.35 -1.45
C THR A 124 14.32 9.39 -0.86
N GLY A 125 15.60 9.74 -0.89
CA GLY A 125 16.67 8.91 -0.35
C GLY A 125 17.01 7.71 -1.24
N LYS A 126 17.51 6.64 -0.64
CA LYS A 126 17.93 5.42 -1.35
C LYS A 126 16.76 4.44 -1.43
N SER A 127 16.41 3.99 -2.63
CA SER A 127 15.44 2.90 -2.84
C SER A 127 15.97 1.92 -3.87
N TYR A 128 15.62 0.65 -3.70
CA TYR A 128 16.10 -0.47 -4.50
C TYR A 128 14.94 -1.00 -5.33
N VAL A 129 14.79 -0.45 -6.52
CA VAL A 129 13.74 -0.77 -7.48
C VAL A 129 14.38 -1.34 -8.74
N THR A 130 13.75 -2.33 -9.36
CA THR A 130 14.29 -2.96 -10.57
C THR A 130 14.21 -2.01 -11.76
N GLU A 131 13.08 -1.32 -11.91
CA GLU A 131 12.84 -0.40 -13.01
C GLU A 131 11.83 0.69 -12.59
N LEU A 132 11.95 1.88 -13.16
CA LEU A 132 11.04 3.00 -12.96
C LEU A 132 10.45 3.43 -14.30
N ARG A 133 9.12 3.46 -14.40
CA ARG A 133 8.38 3.91 -15.59
C ARG A 133 7.42 5.00 -15.17
N ALA A 134 7.72 6.24 -15.52
CA ALA A 134 6.83 7.37 -15.26
C ALA A 134 6.24 7.87 -16.58
N GLY A 135 4.93 8.03 -16.65
CA GLY A 135 4.24 8.66 -17.77
C GLY A 135 4.51 10.16 -17.85
N ALA A 136 4.90 10.80 -16.73
CA ALA A 136 5.27 12.21 -16.69
C ALA A 136 6.75 12.45 -16.36
N LYS A 137 7.14 12.40 -15.08
CA LYS A 137 8.51 12.71 -14.63
C LYS A 137 8.95 11.82 -13.48
N ILE A 138 10.26 11.55 -13.40
CA ILE A 138 10.91 10.95 -12.23
C ILE A 138 11.67 12.05 -11.49
N ILE A 139 11.40 12.20 -10.19
CA ILE A 139 12.00 13.21 -9.31
C ILE A 139 12.71 12.48 -8.18
N ALA A 140 14.03 12.64 -8.09
CA ALA A 140 14.83 12.05 -7.02
C ALA A 140 15.35 13.15 -6.09
N THR A 141 15.02 13.04 -4.80
CA THR A 141 15.44 13.98 -3.75
C THR A 141 16.38 13.29 -2.78
N LYS A 142 17.53 13.91 -2.50
CA LYS A 142 18.48 13.40 -1.51
C LYS A 142 17.85 13.49 -0.12
N HIS A 143 17.93 12.41 0.65
CA HIS A 143 17.62 12.44 2.08
C HIS A 143 18.89 12.88 2.83
N SER A 144 18.79 13.97 3.59
CA SER A 144 19.83 14.50 4.46
C SER A 144 20.08 13.60 5.66
#